data_AF-A0A484Y4Q6-F1
#
_entry.id   AF-A0A484Y4Q6-F1
#
_cell.length_a   1.000
_cell.length_b   1.000
_cell.length_c   1.000
_cell.angle_alpha   90.00
_cell.angle_beta   90.00
_cell.angle_gamma   90.00
#
_symmetry.space_group_name_H-M   'P 1'
#
loop_
_entity.id
_entity.type
_entity.pdbx_description
1 polymer ?
#
loop_
_entity_poly.entity_id
_entity_poly.type
_entity_poly.pdbx_seq_one_letter_code
_entity_poly.pdbx_strand_id
1 'polypeptide(L)' 'MYIGIDLGTSGVKVILLNEQGEVVAAQTEKLTVSRPHPTLVGTRPGTVVAGN' A
#
# COMPACT_ATOMS: atom_id res chain seq x y z
N MET A 1 12.89 7.10 14.38
CA MET A 1 12.30 6.76 13.05
C MET A 1 11.02 5.96 13.24
N TYR A 2 10.01 6.16 12.39
CA TYR A 2 8.72 5.45 12.44
C TYR A 2 8.28 4.98 11.04
N ILE A 3 7.58 3.86 10.95
CA ILE A 3 7.01 3.36 9.69
C ILE A 3 5.48 3.51 9.73
N GLY A 4 4.91 4.11 8.68
CA GLY A 4 3.48 4.11 8.43
C GLY A 4 3.13 3.17 7.27
N ILE A 5 2.10 2.34 7.43
CA ILE A 5 1.59 1.44 6.38
C ILE A 5 0.11 1.76 6.15
N ASP A 6 -0.24 2.09 4.92
CA ASP A 6 -1.61 2.28 4.46
C ASP A 6 -1.98 1.17 3.47
N LEU A 7 -2.91 0.31 3.87
CA LEU A 7 -3.41 -0.82 3.07
C LEU A 7 -4.69 -0.41 2.34
N GLY A 8 -4.51 0.16 1.15
CA GLY A 8 -5.61 0.59 0.28
C GLY A 8 -6.11 -0.50 -0.66
N THR A 9 -7.21 -0.21 -1.36
CA THR A 9 -7.81 -1.15 -2.33
C THR A 9 -6.96 -1.32 -3.59
N SER A 10 -6.26 -0.28 -4.03
CA SER A 10 -5.46 -0.28 -5.26
C SER A 10 -3.97 -0.46 -5.04
N GLY A 11 -3.52 -0.50 -3.79
CA GLY A 11 -2.10 -0.56 -3.46
C GLY A 11 -1.82 -0.45 -1.97
N VAL A 12 -0.57 -0.71 -1.62
CA VAL A 12 -0.02 -0.49 -0.29
C VAL A 12 0.95 0.65 -0.36
N LYS A 13 0.80 1.63 0.53
CA LYS A 13 1.76 2.72 0.69
C LYS A 13 2.50 2.54 2.00
N VAL A 14 3.82 2.66 1.95
CA VAL A 14 4.70 2.68 3.12
C VAL A 14 5.40 4.02 3.16
N ILE A 15 5.44 4.64 4.33
CA ILE A 15 6.21 5.85 4.57
C ILE A 15 7.17 5.63 5.74
N LEU A 16 8.32 6.29 5.67
CA LEU A 16 9.28 6.38 6.75
C LEU A 16 9.27 7.82 7.27
N LEU A 17 9.08 7.98 8.58
CA LEU A 17 9.10 9.26 9.27
C LEU A 17 10.36 9.40 10.12
N ASN A 18 10.92 10.61 10.18
CA ASN A 18 11.91 10.96 11.20
C ASN A 18 11.24 11.19 12.57
N GLU A 19 12.04 11.52 13.59
CA GLU A 19 11.54 11.72 14.96
C GLU A 19 10.67 12.97 15.11
N GLN A 20 10.83 13.93 14.20
CA GLN A 20 10.06 15.17 14.11
C GLN A 20 8.72 14.95 13.39
N GLY A 21 8.46 13.74 12.87
CA GLY A 21 7.24 13.39 12.16
C GLY A 21 7.25 13.74 10.66
N GLU A 22 8.39 14.12 10.11
CA GLU A 22 8.54 14.46 8.69
C GLU A 22 8.72 13.20 7.84
N VAL A 23 8.13 13.17 6.65
CA VAL A 23 8.31 12.07 5.69
C VAL A 23 9.70 12.15 5.07
N VAL A 24 10.52 11.13 5.31
CA VAL A 24 11.87 11.03 4.74
C VAL A 24 11.97 10.03 3.60
N ALA A 25 11.03 9.09 3.49
CA ALA A 25 10.89 8.20 2.34
C ALA A 25 9.45 7.73 2.19
N ALA A 26 9.04 7.39 0.96
CA ALA A 26 7.76 6.79 0.66
C ALA A 26 7.89 5.81 -0.51
N GLN A 27 7.20 4.67 -0.41
CA GLN A 27 7.09 3.67 -1.47
C GLN A 27 5.63 3.26 -1.61
N THR A 28 5.19 3.03 -2.85
CA THR A 28 3.84 2.52 -3.12
C THR A 28 3.92 1.34 -4.07
N GLU A 29 3.32 0.22 -3.68
CA GLU A 29 3.17 -0.96 -4.53
C GLU A 29 1.71 -1.15 -4.94
N LYS A 30 1.47 -1.46 -6.22
CA LYS A 30 0.12 -1.63 -6.75
C LYS A 30 -0.46 -3.00 -6.38
N LEU A 31 -1.75 -3.01 -6.06
CA LEU A 31 -2.56 -4.23 -5.92
C LEU A 31 -3.50 -4.39 -7.11
N THR A 32 -3.65 -5.63 -7.56
CA THR A 32 -4.61 -5.96 -8.61
C THR A 32 -6.01 -6.01 -8.04
N VAL A 33 -6.89 -5.15 -8.56
CA VAL A 33 -8.31 -5.16 -8.26
C VAL A 33 -9.04 -6.13 -9.19
N SER A 34 -9.87 -6.99 -8.61
CA SER A 34 -10.76 -7.91 -9.31
C SER A 34 -12.19 -7.35 -9.32
N ARG A 35 -12.85 -7.45 -10.48
CA ARG A 35 -14.26 -7.06 -10.69
C ARG A 35 -15.02 -8.17 -11.41
N PRO A 36 -15.27 -9.31 -10.74
CA PRO A 36 -15.86 -10.47 -11.41
C PRO A 36 -17.32 -10.26 -11.82
N HIS A 37 -18.01 -9.31 -11.18
CA HIS A 37 -19.41 -8.96 -11.47
C HIS A 37 -19.58 -7.44 -11.41
N PRO A 38 -20.61 -6.86 -12.05
CA PRO A 38 -20.81 -5.41 -12.14
C PRO A 38 -20.86 -4.68 -10.78
N THR A 39 -21.33 -5.36 -9.73
CA THR A 39 -21.53 -4.78 -8.38
C THR A 39 -20.53 -5.30 -7.34
N LEU A 40 -19.57 -6.14 -7.72
CA LEU A 40 -18.59 -6.72 -6.80
C LEU A 40 -17.17 -6.27 -7.16
N VAL A 41 -16.51 -5.61 -6.21
CA VAL A 41 -15.12 -5.15 -6.32
C VAL A 41 -14.33 -5.65 -5.12
N GLY A 42 -13.16 -6.23 -5.34
CA GLY A 42 -12.27 -6.64 -4.27
C GLY A 42 -10.85 -6.96 -4.75
N THR A 43 -9.93 -7.16 -3.83
CA THR A 43 -8.57 -7.65 -4.10
C THR A 43 -8.46 -9.10 -3.63
N ARG A 44 -7.56 -9.88 -4.25
CA ARG A 44 -7.19 -11.20 -3.71
C ARG A 44 -6.15 -11.00 -2.61
N PRO A 45 -6.24 -11.72 -1.47
CA PRO A 45 -5.14 -11.77 -0.52
C PRO A 45 -3.87 -12.26 -1.20
N GLY A 46 -2.75 -11.60 -0.94
CA GLY A 46 -1.46 -11.91 -1.56
C GLY A 46 -0.32 -11.17 -0.86
N THR A 47 0.91 -11.51 -1.21
CA THR A 47 2.10 -10.84 -0.69
C THR A 47 2.43 -9.63 -1.54
N VAL A 48 2.67 -8.50 -0.88
CA VAL A 48 3.23 -7.30 -1.50
C VAL A 48 4.69 -7.21 -1.09
N VAL A 49 5.58 -7.16 -2.07
CA VAL A 49 7.02 -6.97 -1.87
C VAL A 49 7.37 -5.62 -2.47
N ALA A 50 7.87 -4.70 -1.65
CA ALA A 50 8.42 -3.44 -2.15
C ALA A 50 9.63 -3.75 -3.03
N GLY A 51 9.63 -3.24 -4.26
CA GLY A 51 10.80 -3.31 -5.15
C GLY A 51 11.98 -2.51 -4.59
N ASN A 52 13.20 -2.90 -4.98
CA ASN A 52 14.43 -2.12 -4.71
C ASN A 52 14.52 -0.87 -5.58
#